data_AF-A0A3A6KBM7-F1
#
_entry.id   AF-A0A3A6KBM7-F1
#
_cell.length_a   1.000
_cell.length_b   1.000
_cell.length_c   1.000
_cell.angle_alpha   90.00
_cell.angle_beta   90.00
_cell.angle_gamma   90.00
#
_symmetry.space_group_name_H-M   'P 1'
#
loop_
_entity.id
_entity.type
_entity.pdbx_description
1 polymer ?
#
loop_
_entity_poly.entity_id
_entity_poly.type
_entity_poly.pdbx_seq_one_letter_code
_entity_poly.pdbx_strand_id
1 'polypeptide(L)' 'MSESKRTVKKTAKAEEKKYSTEKLLKSRHLAAYQPDFARVILTEPEYTISGAIDALERALKGGR' A
#
# COMPACT_ATOMS: atom_id res chain seq x y z
N MET A 1 -2.21 -25.28 -14.18
CA MET A 1 -2.66 -24.45 -13.04
C MET A 1 -1.59 -23.40 -12.81
N SER A 2 -1.74 -22.20 -13.38
CA SER A 2 -0.68 -21.18 -13.37
C SER A 2 -0.60 -20.48 -12.02
N GLU A 3 0.38 -20.86 -11.22
CA GLU A 3 0.85 -20.08 -10.08
C GLU A 3 1.47 -18.77 -10.59
N SER A 4 0.67 -17.70 -10.61
CA SER A 4 1.16 -16.35 -10.92
C SER A 4 1.91 -15.79 -9.72
N LYS A 5 3.16 -16.21 -9.54
CA LYS A 5 4.13 -15.56 -8.66
C LYS A 5 4.50 -14.20 -9.25
N ARG A 6 3.72 -13.16 -8.94
CA ARG A 6 4.12 -11.77 -9.19
C ARG A 6 5.16 -11.36 -8.15
N THR A 7 6.42 -11.53 -8.55
CA THR A 7 7.59 -10.87 -7.96
C THR A 7 7.38 -9.36 -7.99
N VAL A 8 7.00 -8.78 -6.84
CA VAL A 8 6.92 -7.33 -6.66
C VAL A 8 8.34 -6.79 -6.61
N LYS A 9 8.75 -6.18 -7.73
CA LYS A 9 10.05 -5.53 -7.90
C LYS A 9 10.21 -4.42 -6.88
N LYS A 10 11.13 -4.67 -5.95
CA LYS A 10 11.75 -3.76 -5.00
C LYS A 10 12.49 -2.65 -5.76
N THR A 11 11.84 -1.52 -6.03
CA THR A 11 12.53 -0.32 -6.53
C THR A 11 11.69 0.93 -6.28
N ALA A 12 12.16 1.75 -5.35
CA ALA A 12 12.68 3.09 -5.60
C ALA A 12 12.55 3.89 -4.31
N LYS A 13 13.66 4.49 -3.89
CA LYS A 13 13.81 5.36 -2.71
C LYS A 13 12.52 6.17 -2.49
N ALA A 14 11.77 5.81 -1.45
CA ALA A 14 10.62 6.58 -1.02
C ALA A 14 11.15 7.89 -0.45
N GLU A 15 11.31 8.89 -1.31
CA GLU A 15 11.34 10.28 -0.88
C GLU A 15 10.16 10.48 0.06
N GLU A 16 10.43 11.01 1.25
CA GLU A 16 9.48 11.23 2.37
C GLU A 16 8.42 12.30 2.06
N LYS A 17 8.00 12.40 0.80
CA LYS A 17 6.89 13.22 0.36
C LYS A 17 5.60 12.55 0.84
N LYS A 18 4.79 13.34 1.55
CA LYS A 18 3.42 12.96 1.85
C LYS A 18 2.60 13.06 0.57
N TYR A 19 1.78 12.06 0.35
CA TYR A 19 0.85 11.99 -0.76
C TYR A 19 -0.54 11.81 -0.19
N SER A 20 -1.53 12.41 -0.85
CA SER A 20 -2.93 12.18 -0.50
C SER A 20 -3.27 10.70 -0.67
N THR A 21 -4.09 10.17 0.24
CA THR A 21 -4.50 8.76 0.24
C THR A 21 -5.11 8.35 -1.11
N GLU A 22 -5.88 9.22 -1.75
CA GLU A 22 -6.43 8.95 -3.08
C GLU A 22 -5.37 8.74 -4.18
N LYS A 23 -4.26 9.49 -4.12
CA LYS A 23 -3.14 9.32 -5.05
C LYS A 23 -2.38 8.03 -4.73
N LEU A 24 -2.23 7.72 -3.45
CA LEU A 24 -1.61 6.49 -2.98
C LEU A 24 -2.40 5.25 -3.42
N LEU A 25 -3.73 5.26 -3.26
CA LEU A 25 -4.62 4.17 -3.68
C LEU A 25 -4.56 3.89 -5.19
N LYS A 26 -4.33 4.93 -6.00
CA LYS A 26 -4.13 4.81 -7.46
C LYS A 26 -2.68 4.51 -7.84
N SER A 27 -1.76 4.51 -6.87
CA SER A 27 -0.35 4.35 -7.11
C SER A 27 0.04 2.88 -7.27
N ARG A 28 1.06 2.66 -8.10
CA ARG A 28 1.62 1.34 -8.35
C ARG A 28 2.27 0.71 -7.10
N HIS A 29 2.62 1.52 -6.10
CA HIS A 29 3.16 1.04 -4.82
C HIS A 29 2.12 0.28 -3.99
N LEU A 30 0.84 0.64 -4.12
CA LEU A 30 -0.26 0.06 -3.34
C LEU A 30 -1.13 -0.88 -4.18
N ALA A 31 -0.79 -1.07 -5.46
CA ALA A 31 -1.47 -1.98 -6.38
C ALA A 31 -1.40 -3.47 -5.98
N ALA A 32 -0.56 -3.82 -5.00
CA ALA A 32 -0.55 -5.15 -4.39
C ALA A 32 -1.72 -5.38 -3.41
N TYR A 33 -2.34 -4.29 -2.93
CA TYR A 33 -3.45 -4.34 -1.98
C TYR A 33 -4.77 -4.08 -2.70
N GLN A 34 -5.87 -4.62 -2.17
CA GLN A 34 -7.20 -4.31 -2.67
C GLN A 34 -7.51 -2.82 -2.37
N PRO A 35 -8.00 -2.03 -3.35
CA PRO A 35 -8.23 -0.60 -3.15
C PRO A 35 -9.26 -0.31 -2.04
N ASP A 36 -10.26 -1.18 -1.90
CA ASP A 36 -11.27 -1.07 -0.84
C ASP A 36 -10.65 -1.32 0.54
N PHE A 37 -9.84 -2.37 0.67
CA PHE A 37 -9.08 -2.63 1.89
C PHE A 37 -8.17 -1.46 2.25
N ALA A 38 -7.42 -0.95 1.26
CA ALA A 38 -6.53 0.16 1.49
C ALA A 38 -7.26 1.45 1.88
N ARG A 39 -8.48 1.69 1.39
CA ARG A 39 -9.34 2.79 1.85
C ARG A 39 -9.76 2.65 3.31
N VAL A 40 -10.07 1.44 3.77
CA VAL A 40 -10.51 1.19 5.14
C VAL A 40 -9.34 1.38 6.13
N ILE A 41 -8.12 0.99 5.74
CA ILE A 41 -6.94 1.09 6.61
C ILE A 41 -6.29 2.46 6.57
N LEU A 42 -6.18 3.09 5.38
CA LEU A 42 -5.62 4.43 5.24
C LEU A 42 -6.70 5.48 5.55
N THR A 43 -7.04 5.63 6.83
CA THR A 43 -8.10 6.55 7.28
C THR A 43 -7.69 8.02 7.25
N GLU A 44 -6.39 8.32 7.33
CA GLU A 44 -5.89 9.69 7.24
C GLU A 44 -5.89 10.19 5.79
N PRO A 45 -6.00 11.51 5.57
CA PRO A 45 -6.02 12.10 4.23
C PRO A 45 -4.66 12.05 3.53
N GLU A 46 -3.56 11.94 4.28
CA GLU A 46 -2.20 11.99 3.76
C GLU A 46 -1.30 10.96 4.44
N TYR A 47 -0.54 10.22 3.63
CA TYR A 47 0.46 9.28 4.11
C TYR A 47 1.75 9.42 3.30
N THR A 48 2.86 8.98 3.88
CA THR A 48 4.06 8.66 3.10
C THR A 48 3.89 7.26 2.48
N ILE A 49 4.63 6.96 1.42
CA ILE A 49 4.59 5.63 0.79
C ILE A 49 4.92 4.53 1.82
N SER A 50 5.96 4.76 2.64
CA SER A 50 6.36 3.84 3.70
C SER A 50 5.31 3.70 4.79
N GLY A 51 4.72 4.82 5.27
CA GLY A 51 3.68 4.79 6.29
C GLY A 51 2.41 4.08 5.84
N ALA A 52 2.00 4.29 4.58
CA ALA A 52 0.85 3.61 4.02
C ALA A 52 1.08 2.09 3.91
N ILE A 53 2.25 1.67 3.44
CA ILE A 53 2.61 0.24 3.35
C ILE A 53 2.64 -0.39 4.75
N ASP A 54 3.24 0.28 5.74
CA ASP A 54 3.31 -0.23 7.11
C ASP A 54 1.91 -0.41 7.72
N ALA A 55 1.04 0.60 7.58
CA ALA A 55 -0.34 0.52 8.06
C ALA A 55 -1.10 -0.68 7.46
N LEU A 56 -0.93 -0.93 6.16
CA LEU A 56 -1.59 -2.03 5.46
C LEU A 56 -1.04 -3.40 5.83
N GLU A 57 0.28 -3.54 5.89
CA GLU A 57 0.94 -4.78 6.32
C GLU A 57 0.54 -5.13 7.77
N ARG A 58 0.46 -4.12 8.63
CA ARG A 58 0.07 -4.27 10.04
C ARG A 58 -1.40 -4.66 10.18
N ALA A 59 -2.27 -4.15 9.32
CA ALA A 59 -3.67 -4.58 9.24
C ALA A 59 -3.82 -6.02 8.73
N LEU A 60 -3.05 -6.43 7.72
CA LEU A 60 -3.07 -7.81 7.18
C LEU A 60 -2.53 -8.82 8.20
N LYS A 61 -1.45 -8.49 8.90
CA LYS A 61 -0.84 -9.37 9.91
C LYS A 61 -1.64 -9.46 11.21
N GLY A 62 -2.57 -8.52 11.42
CA GLY A 62 -3.45 -8.44 12.59
C GLY A 62 -4.76 -9.22 12.49
N GLY A 63 -5.05 -9.88 11.36
CA GLY A 63 -6.23 -10.73 11.20
C GLY A 63 -6.11 -12.01 12.04
N ARG A 64 -6.72 -12.01 13.23
CA ARG A 64 -6.98 -13.22 14.02
C ARG A 64 -8.12 -14.03 13.44
#